data_AF-A0A442JBQ8-F1
#
_entry.id   AF-A0A442JBQ8-F1
#
_cell.length_a   1.000
_cell.length_b   1.000
_cell.length_c   1.000
_cell.angle_alpha   90.00
_cell.angle_beta   90.00
_cell.angle_gamma   90.00
#
_symmetry.space_group_name_H-M   'P 1'
#
loop_
_entity.id
_entity.type
_entity.pdbx_description
1 polymer ?
#
loop_
_entity_poly.entity_id
_entity_poly.type
_entity_poly.pdbx_seq_one_letter_code
_entity_poly.pdbx_strand_id
1 'polypeptide(L)'
;PSLIVANTYRYDEHSAGLAIPGEPYRSVEEVEAFKRDRDPISLYRAVLLEEGIGEKSLAAIEGEVAEAVKQAVEFALASPMPRPETLPDYMFNSPLVNNYSAAADLGRN
;
A
#
# COMPACT_ATOMS: atom_id res chain seq x y z
N PRO A 1 -10.55 0.18 -29.33
CA PRO A 1 -9.97 0.52 -28.00
C PRO A 1 -10.81 1.62 -27.36
N SER A 2 -10.83 1.71 -26.02
CA SER A 2 -11.53 2.77 -25.27
C SER A 2 -10.65 3.27 -24.13
N LEU A 3 -10.74 4.56 -23.81
CA LEU A 3 -10.09 5.18 -22.67
C LEU A 3 -11.11 5.45 -21.56
N ILE A 4 -10.76 5.12 -20.33
CA ILE A 4 -11.53 5.49 -19.14
C ILE A 4 -10.66 6.43 -18.29
N VAL A 5 -11.22 7.56 -17.89
CA VAL A 5 -10.59 8.48 -16.93
C VAL A 5 -11.39 8.43 -15.63
N ALA A 6 -10.77 7.88 -14.59
CA ALA A 6 -11.35 7.83 -13.25
C ALA A 6 -10.84 9.05 -12.45
N ASN A 7 -11.70 10.06 -12.30
CA ASN A 7 -11.41 11.23 -11.48
C ASN A 7 -11.50 10.83 -10.00
N THR A 8 -10.36 10.73 -9.34
CA THR A 8 -10.23 10.31 -7.93
C THR A 8 -9.42 11.32 -7.11
N TYR A 9 -9.28 11.06 -5.81
CA TYR A 9 -8.55 11.90 -4.88
C TYR A 9 -7.66 11.07 -3.95
N ARG A 10 -6.42 11.51 -3.70
CA ARG A 10 -5.52 10.93 -2.69
C ARG A 10 -5.53 11.78 -1.43
N TYR A 11 -5.78 11.17 -0.28
CA TYR A 11 -5.81 11.91 0.98
C TYR A 11 -4.40 12.29 1.43
N ASP A 12 -3.49 11.32 1.46
CA ASP A 12 -2.12 11.54 1.87
C ASP A 12 -1.27 12.21 0.77
N GLU A 13 -0.06 12.60 1.15
CA GLU A 13 0.94 13.17 0.26
C GLU A 13 1.40 12.19 -0.82
N HIS A 14 2.24 12.68 -1.75
CA HIS A 14 2.71 11.88 -2.88
C HIS A 14 3.39 10.57 -2.45
N SER A 15 4.03 10.57 -1.28
CA SER A 15 4.62 9.38 -0.67
C SER A 15 4.51 9.43 0.86
N ALA A 16 4.57 8.25 1.48
CA ALA A 16 4.58 8.12 2.93
C ALA A 16 5.80 8.85 3.52
N GLY A 17 5.55 9.71 4.52
CA GLY A 17 6.60 10.48 5.20
C GLY A 17 7.14 11.68 4.42
N LEU A 18 6.56 12.02 3.26
CA LEU A 18 6.95 13.22 2.54
C LEU A 18 6.45 14.48 3.28
N ALA A 19 7.39 15.30 3.73
CA ALA A 19 7.12 16.66 4.18
C ALA A 19 7.57 17.64 3.09
N ILE A 20 6.64 18.40 2.53
CA ILE A 20 6.97 19.44 1.55
C ILE A 20 7.25 20.74 2.31
N PRO A 21 8.47 21.30 2.22
CA PRO A 21 8.78 22.56 2.85
C PRO A 21 8.06 23.72 2.14
N GLY A 22 7.61 24.71 2.92
CA GLY A 22 6.92 25.89 2.41
C GLY A 22 5.40 25.78 2.50
N GLU A 23 4.71 26.64 1.75
CA GLU A 23 3.26 26.68 1.73
C GLU A 23 2.68 25.41 1.07
N PRO A 24 1.64 24.79 1.67
CA PRO A 24 0.96 23.65 1.06
C PRO A 24 0.41 24.00 -0.33
N TYR A 25 0.56 23.08 -1.29
CA TYR A 25 0.03 23.23 -2.65
C TYR A 25 -1.49 22.98 -2.75
N ARG A 26 -2.11 22.55 -1.65
CA ARG A 26 -3.55 22.34 -1.46
C ARG A 26 -3.91 22.61 0.00
N SER A 27 -5.15 23.00 0.24
CA SER A 27 -5.59 23.31 1.59
C SER A 27 -5.98 22.03 2.34
N VAL A 28 -5.91 22.08 3.68
CA VAL A 28 -6.40 20.99 4.53
C VAL A 28 -7.92 20.85 4.37
N GLU A 29 -8.61 21.97 4.20
CA GLU A 29 -10.07 22.02 4.02
C GLU A 29 -10.51 21.29 2.76
N GLU A 30 -9.73 21.35 1.67
CA GLU A 30 -10.01 20.60 0.45
C GLU A 30 -9.97 19.09 0.74
N VAL A 31 -8.88 18.62 1.34
CA VAL A 31 -8.69 17.18 1.64
C VAL A 31 -9.80 16.67 2.57
N GLU A 32 -10.13 17.42 3.61
CA GLU A 32 -11.18 17.05 4.56
C GLU A 32 -12.58 17.09 3.95
N ALA A 33 -12.86 18.01 3.01
CA ALA A 33 -14.10 17.98 2.24
C ALA A 33 -14.21 16.71 1.38
N PHE A 34 -13.12 16.29 0.74
CA PHE A 34 -13.11 15.04 -0.03
C PHE A 34 -13.28 13.79 0.85
N LYS A 35 -12.65 13.73 2.03
CA LYS A 35 -12.85 12.62 2.97
C LYS A 35 -14.29 12.54 3.46
N ARG A 36 -14.88 13.67 3.86
CA ARG A 36 -16.23 13.71 4.41
C ARG A 36 -17.30 13.42 3.36
N ASP A 37 -17.19 14.03 2.19
CA ASP A 37 -18.29 14.09 1.23
C ASP A 37 -18.12 13.11 0.06
N ARG A 38 -16.90 12.58 -0.16
CA ARG A 38 -16.54 11.80 -1.36
C ARG A 38 -15.78 10.52 -1.08
N ASP A 39 -15.67 10.08 0.18
CA ASP A 39 -15.05 8.80 0.50
C ASP A 39 -15.83 7.64 -0.13
N PRO A 40 -15.21 6.86 -1.04
CA PRO A 40 -15.88 5.74 -1.69
C PRO A 40 -16.34 4.66 -0.71
N ILE A 41 -15.65 4.47 0.43
CA ILE A 41 -16.05 3.48 1.44
C ILE A 41 -17.34 3.94 2.13
N SER A 42 -17.39 5.18 2.58
CA SER A 42 -18.60 5.77 3.18
C SER A 42 -19.78 5.82 2.23
N LEU A 43 -19.55 6.21 0.97
CA LEU A 43 -20.59 6.26 -0.06
C LEU A 43 -21.14 4.87 -0.38
N TYR A 44 -20.27 3.87 -0.54
CA TYR A 44 -20.72 2.52 -0.85
C TYR A 44 -21.35 1.82 0.36
N ARG A 45 -20.92 2.15 1.59
CA ARG A 45 -21.61 1.70 2.81
C ARG A 45 -23.07 2.09 2.80
N ALA A 46 -23.39 3.34 2.42
CA ALA A 46 -24.76 3.80 2.34
C ALA A 46 -25.59 2.97 1.33
N VAL A 47 -25.01 2.67 0.15
CA VAL A 47 -25.64 1.79 -0.85
C VAL A 47 -25.92 0.40 -0.27
N LEU A 48 -24.95 -0.21 0.41
CA LEU A 48 -25.10 -1.54 0.99
C LEU A 48 -26.19 -1.58 2.09
N LEU A 49 -26.29 -0.53 2.90
CA LEU A 49 -27.34 -0.38 3.90
C LEU A 49 -28.72 -0.27 3.26
N GLU A 50 -28.85 0.50 2.17
CA GLU A 50 -30.08 0.61 1.39
C GLU A 50 -30.48 -0.74 0.74
N GLU A 51 -29.51 -1.54 0.32
CA GLU A 51 -29.71 -2.90 -0.19
C GLU A 51 -30.02 -3.95 0.89
N GLY A 52 -30.05 -3.53 2.17
CA GLY A 52 -30.44 -4.38 3.30
C GLY A 52 -29.30 -5.15 3.96
N ILE A 53 -28.03 -4.84 3.62
CA ILE A 53 -26.88 -5.37 4.35
C ILE A 53 -26.80 -4.65 5.70
N GLY A 54 -26.95 -5.41 6.79
CA GLY A 54 -26.97 -4.84 8.13
C GLY A 54 -25.63 -4.26 8.58
N GLU A 55 -25.69 -3.19 9.37
CA GLU A 55 -24.52 -2.52 9.98
C GLU A 55 -23.58 -3.48 10.72
N LYS A 56 -24.14 -4.50 11.39
CA LYS A 56 -23.36 -5.53 12.09
C LYS A 56 -22.48 -6.33 11.13
N SER A 57 -22.97 -6.64 9.94
CA SER A 57 -22.20 -7.39 8.94
C SER A 57 -21.06 -6.53 8.39
N LEU A 58 -21.32 -5.24 8.13
CA LEU A 58 -20.31 -4.30 7.66
C LEU A 58 -19.21 -4.07 8.70
N ALA A 59 -19.60 -3.88 9.96
CA ALA A 59 -18.66 -3.77 11.08
C ALA A 59 -17.85 -5.06 11.31
N ALA A 60 -18.43 -6.24 11.05
CA ALA A 60 -17.70 -7.50 11.11
C ALA A 60 -16.59 -7.55 10.04
N ILE A 61 -16.90 -7.13 8.80
CA ILE A 61 -15.91 -7.06 7.71
C ILE A 61 -14.78 -6.09 8.07
N GLU A 62 -15.10 -4.91 8.62
CA GLU A 62 -14.07 -3.97 9.07
C GLU A 62 -13.15 -4.58 10.14
N GLY A 63 -13.72 -5.31 11.09
CA GLY A 63 -12.97 -6.03 12.12
C GLY A 63 -12.05 -7.11 11.54
N GLU A 64 -12.57 -7.91 10.59
CA GLU A 64 -11.78 -8.94 9.88
C GLU A 64 -10.61 -8.32 9.11
N VAL A 65 -10.84 -7.21 8.40
CA VAL A 65 -9.80 -6.49 7.65
C VAL A 65 -8.75 -5.89 8.60
N ALA A 66 -9.18 -5.30 9.72
CA ALA A 66 -8.26 -4.74 10.70
C ALA A 66 -7.33 -5.81 11.29
N GLU A 67 -7.88 -6.98 11.64
CA GLU A 67 -7.07 -8.10 12.14
C GLU A 67 -6.14 -8.66 11.05
N ALA A 68 -6.62 -8.79 9.81
CA ALA A 68 -5.78 -9.23 8.69
C ALA A 68 -4.60 -8.28 8.43
N VAL A 69 -4.83 -6.97 8.45
CA VAL A 69 -3.76 -5.96 8.30
C VAL A 69 -2.77 -6.04 9.45
N LYS A 70 -3.25 -6.17 10.70
CA LYS A 70 -2.40 -6.33 11.88
C LYS A 70 -1.49 -7.55 11.75
N GLN A 71 -2.05 -8.71 11.40
CA GLN A 71 -1.28 -9.95 11.21
C GLN A 71 -0.26 -9.82 10.07
N ALA A 72 -0.62 -9.15 8.97
CA ALA A 72 0.31 -8.89 7.87
C ALA A 72 1.49 -8.00 8.29
N VAL A 73 1.23 -6.96 9.10
CA VAL A 73 2.28 -6.09 9.64
C VAL A 73 3.19 -6.87 10.60
N GLU A 74 2.62 -7.66 11.52
CA GLU A 74 3.39 -8.50 12.44
C GLU A 74 4.29 -9.48 11.67
N PHE A 75 3.75 -10.15 10.65
CA PHE A 75 4.51 -11.04 9.79
C PHE A 75 5.64 -10.30 9.06
N ALA A 76 5.36 -9.13 8.48
CA ALA A 76 6.35 -8.35 7.75
C ALA A 76 7.49 -7.88 8.64
N LEU A 77 7.19 -7.44 9.87
CA LEU A 77 8.20 -7.00 10.84
C LEU A 77 9.02 -8.15 11.42
N ALA A 78 8.43 -9.34 11.56
CA ALA A 78 9.11 -10.54 12.04
C ALA A 78 9.90 -11.28 10.94
N SER A 79 9.67 -10.94 9.67
CA SER A 79 10.30 -11.62 8.55
C SER A 79 11.81 -11.34 8.51
N PRO A 80 12.65 -12.35 8.26
CA PRO A 80 14.08 -12.15 8.14
C PRO A 80 14.40 -11.31 6.90
N MET A 81 15.46 -10.50 6.98
CA MET A 81 16.02 -9.85 5.80
C MET A 81 16.47 -10.90 4.77
N PRO A 82 16.39 -10.60 3.47
CA PRO A 82 16.92 -11.48 2.45
C PRO A 82 18.43 -11.71 2.66
N ARG A 83 18.90 -12.90 2.32
CA ARG A 83 20.32 -13.21 2.45
C ARG A 83 21.10 -12.51 1.33
N PRO A 84 22.31 -11.97 1.59
CA PRO A 84 23.07 -11.27 0.55
C PRO A 84 23.34 -12.10 -0.72
N GLU A 85 23.38 -13.43 -0.60
CA GLU A 85 23.63 -14.33 -1.73
C GLU A 85 22.47 -14.41 -2.72
N THR A 86 21.26 -13.98 -2.33
CA THR A 86 20.09 -13.95 -3.22
C THR A 86 20.05 -12.68 -4.07
N LEU A 87 21.06 -11.81 -3.99
CA LEU A 87 21.14 -10.59 -4.80
C LEU A 87 21.03 -10.83 -6.34
N PRO A 88 21.65 -11.85 -6.96
CA PRO A 88 21.55 -12.05 -8.40
C PRO A 88 20.25 -12.74 -8.82
N ASP A 89 19.43 -13.19 -7.87
CA ASP A 89 18.18 -13.87 -8.18
C ASP A 89 17.25 -12.94 -8.97
N TYR A 90 16.59 -13.49 -9.99
CA TYR A 90 15.63 -12.78 -10.86
C TYR A 90 16.18 -11.57 -11.65
N MET A 91 17.49 -11.35 -11.70
CA MET A 91 18.09 -10.33 -12.60
C MET A 91 17.85 -10.67 -14.08
N PHE A 92 17.80 -11.95 -14.41
CA PHE A 92 17.53 -12.46 -15.75
C PHE A 92 16.48 -13.57 -15.68
N ASN A 93 15.62 -13.65 -16.70
CA ASN A 93 14.62 -14.72 -16.82
C ASN A 93 15.25 -16.11 -17.01
N SER A 94 16.48 -16.15 -17.55
CA SER A 94 17.30 -17.36 -17.60
C SER A 94 18.37 -17.28 -16.52
N PRO A 95 18.68 -18.37 -15.80
CA PRO A 95 19.75 -18.38 -14.82
C PRO A 95 21.05 -17.92 -15.47
N LEU A 96 21.77 -17.02 -14.78
CA LEU A 96 23.13 -16.69 -15.17
C LEU A 96 23.99 -17.94 -14.95
N VAL A 97 24.35 -18.59 -16.05
CA VAL A 97 25.28 -19.71 -16.00
C VAL A 97 26.68 -19.12 -15.88
N ASN A 98 27.30 -19.31 -14.71
CA ASN A 98 28.63 -18.84 -14.28
C ASN A 98 28.78 -17.32 -13.97
N ASN A 99 29.35 -17.06 -12.79
CA ASN A 99 30.18 -15.88 -12.42
C ASN A 99 29.52 -14.61 -11.86
N TYR A 100 28.75 -14.70 -10.77
CA TYR A 100 28.72 -13.62 -9.78
C TYR A 100 28.96 -14.17 -8.37
N SER A 101 30.23 -14.49 -8.07
CA SER A 101 30.70 -14.66 -6.71
C SER A 101 30.99 -13.30 -6.07
N ALA A 102 30.01 -12.39 -6.04
CA ALA A 102 30.19 -11.11 -5.34
C ALA A 102 30.39 -11.31 -3.83
N ALA A 103 29.94 -12.45 -3.28
CA ALA A 103 30.18 -12.85 -1.90
C ALA A 103 31.59 -13.42 -1.63
N ALA A 104 32.40 -13.72 -2.65
CA ALA A 104 33.72 -14.32 -2.44
C ALA A 104 34.84 -13.31 -2.13
N ASP A 105 34.60 -12.00 -2.26
CA ASP A 105 35.66 -10.98 -2.17
C ASP A 105 35.45 -9.88 -1.10
N LEU A 106 34.36 -9.96 -0.31
CA LEU A 106 34.14 -9.03 0.82
C LEU A 106 34.86 -9.43 2.12
N GLY A 107 35.76 -10.43 2.05
CA GLY A 107 36.57 -10.93 3.16
C GLY A 107 38.06 -10.55 3.11
N ARG A 108 38.48 -9.63 2.23
CA ARG A 108 39.85 -9.11 2.20
C ARG A 108 39.87 -7.59 2.12
N ASN A 109 39.89 -6.96 3.28
CA ASN A 109 40.83 -5.90 3.70
C ASN A 109 40.52 -5.48 5.13
#